data_AF-K1XU28-F1
#
_entry.id   AF-K1XU28-F1
#
_cell.length_a   1.000
_cell.length_b   1.000
_cell.length_c   1.000
_cell.angle_alpha   90.00
_cell.angle_beta   90.00
_cell.angle_gamma   90.00
#
_symmetry.space_group_name_H-M   'P 1'
#
loop_
_entity.id
_entity.type
_entity.pdbx_description
1 polymer ?
#
loop_
_entity_poly.entity_id
_entity_poly.type
_entity_poly.pdbx_seq_one_letter_code
_entity_poly.pdbx_strand_id
1 'polypeptide(L)'
;VSNSGKENNEYHKDIFEAVKEQISKCKSDLENDVFEIYDTYHSLEENFEKLYDWCPYLQILPVIGADLNIYPCQDKAYNIDEGLIGTIKDKRFKDFWFEDKGRFFKINPSLICNHHCVANNKNKQILDYLDVNKNHLEFV
;
A
#
# COMPACT_ATOMS: atom_id res chain seq x y z
N VAL A 1 -17.78 -3.17 -8.71
CA VAL A 1 -17.17 -2.09 -7.90
C VAL A 1 -15.90 -1.64 -8.60
N SER A 2 -15.70 -0.32 -8.78
CA SER A 2 -14.65 0.30 -9.61
C SER A 2 -13.41 0.70 -8.77
N ASN A 3 -12.25 0.88 -9.43
CA ASN A 3 -11.04 1.49 -8.82
C ASN A 3 -11.11 3.02 -8.75
N SER A 4 -12.14 3.63 -9.34
CA SER A 4 -12.43 5.05 -9.19
C SER A 4 -13.12 5.31 -7.84
N GLY A 5 -12.54 6.18 -7.00
CA GLY A 5 -13.12 6.59 -5.73
C GLY A 5 -14.57 7.09 -5.89
N LYS A 6 -14.80 7.95 -6.90
CA LYS A 6 -16.13 8.49 -7.21
C LYS A 6 -17.16 7.41 -7.57
N GLU A 7 -16.81 6.49 -8.46
CA GLU A 7 -17.72 5.41 -8.88
C GLU A 7 -17.98 4.41 -7.75
N ASN A 8 -16.95 4.14 -6.94
CA ASN A 8 -17.06 3.32 -5.74
C ASN A 8 -18.03 3.96 -4.73
N ASN A 9 -17.84 5.25 -4.43
CA ASN A 9 -18.67 5.99 -3.50
C ASN A 9 -20.12 6.08 -3.97
N GLU A 10 -20.37 6.32 -5.27
CA GLU A 10 -21.73 6.36 -5.81
C GLU A 10 -22.42 4.99 -5.72
N TYR A 11 -21.69 3.89 -5.97
CA TYR A 11 -22.23 2.54 -5.79
C TYR A 11 -22.66 2.24 -4.35
N HIS A 12 -21.91 2.75 -3.36
CA HIS A 12 -22.17 2.52 -1.95
C HIS A 12 -23.17 3.49 -1.31
N LYS A 13 -23.44 4.62 -1.97
CA LYS A 13 -24.22 5.75 -1.45
C LYS A 13 -25.58 5.35 -0.86
N ASP A 14 -26.37 4.56 -1.59
CA ASP A 14 -27.73 4.20 -1.19
C ASP A 14 -27.77 3.26 0.03
N ILE A 15 -26.68 2.56 0.32
CA ILE A 15 -26.58 1.63 1.45
C ILE A 15 -25.71 2.14 2.59
N PHE A 16 -25.00 3.27 2.40
CA PHE A 16 -23.92 3.69 3.29
C PHE A 16 -24.41 3.87 4.73
N GLU A 17 -25.43 4.70 4.93
CA GLU A 17 -25.98 5.00 6.26
C GLU A 17 -26.59 3.74 6.91
N ALA A 18 -27.33 2.94 6.16
CA ALA A 18 -27.92 1.70 6.67
C ALA A 18 -26.84 0.73 7.18
N VAL A 19 -25.71 0.63 6.47
CA VAL A 19 -24.56 -0.19 6.90
C VAL A 19 -23.90 0.42 8.14
N LYS A 20 -23.72 1.75 8.22
CA LYS A 20 -23.14 2.40 9.40
C LYS A 20 -24.02 2.23 10.65
N GLU A 21 -25.33 2.31 10.51
CA GLU A 21 -26.28 2.05 11.60
C GLU A 21 -26.19 0.59 12.08
N GLN A 22 -26.15 -0.37 11.14
CA GLN A 22 -26.02 -1.79 11.47
C GLN A 22 -24.69 -2.10 12.17
N ILE A 23 -23.57 -1.55 11.70
CA ILE A 23 -22.28 -1.70 12.36
C ILE A 23 -22.31 -1.11 13.77
N SER A 24 -22.88 0.08 13.94
CA SER A 24 -23.00 0.73 15.25
C SER A 24 -23.83 -0.10 16.22
N LYS A 25 -24.92 -0.70 15.74
CA LYS A 25 -25.72 -1.64 16.52
C LYS A 25 -24.94 -2.89 16.91
N CYS A 26 -24.24 -3.52 15.96
CA CYS A 26 -23.40 -4.68 16.24
C CYS A 26 -22.32 -4.37 17.28
N LYS A 27 -21.70 -3.18 17.21
CA LYS A 27 -20.76 -2.72 18.24
C LYS A 27 -21.40 -2.66 19.61
N SER A 28 -22.53 -1.97 19.72
CA SER A 28 -23.27 -1.85 20.99
C SER A 28 -23.73 -3.19 21.57
N ASP A 29 -24.17 -4.12 20.71
CA ASP A 29 -24.81 -5.37 21.13
C ASP A 29 -23.80 -6.50 21.39
N LEU A 30 -22.64 -6.47 20.74
CA LEU A 30 -21.70 -7.60 20.70
C LEU A 30 -20.31 -7.29 21.26
N GLU A 31 -19.83 -6.05 21.19
CA GLU A 31 -18.51 -5.71 21.75
C GLU A 31 -18.51 -5.86 23.27
N ASN A 32 -17.43 -6.43 23.78
CA ASN A 32 -17.19 -6.63 25.20
C ASN A 32 -15.70 -6.83 25.46
N ASP A 33 -15.32 -7.09 26.71
CA ASP A 33 -13.93 -7.23 27.14
C ASP A 33 -13.13 -8.31 26.39
N VAL A 34 -13.78 -9.25 25.71
CA VAL A 34 -13.12 -10.32 24.93
C VAL A 34 -13.43 -10.30 23.44
N PHE A 35 -14.22 -9.34 22.95
CA PHE A 35 -14.62 -9.25 21.55
C PHE A 35 -14.70 -7.82 21.05
N GLU A 36 -13.93 -7.51 20.00
CA GLU A 36 -13.85 -6.20 19.34
C GLU A 36 -14.37 -6.28 17.91
N ILE A 37 -15.14 -5.28 17.47
CA ILE A 37 -15.56 -5.10 16.09
C ILE A 37 -14.77 -3.93 15.50
N TYR A 38 -13.83 -4.24 14.61
CA TYR A 38 -13.09 -3.22 13.89
C TYR A 38 -13.87 -2.75 12.64
N ASP A 39 -14.27 -1.47 12.63
CA ASP A 39 -15.03 -0.87 11.53
C ASP A 39 -14.10 -0.10 10.58
N THR A 40 -13.92 -0.64 9.38
CA THR A 40 -13.18 0.00 8.28
C THR A 40 -14.09 0.38 7.11
N TYR A 41 -15.40 0.43 7.32
CA TYR A 41 -16.33 0.83 6.27
C TYR A 41 -16.45 2.35 6.22
N HIS A 42 -15.90 2.92 5.16
CA HIS A 42 -15.88 4.35 4.87
C HIS A 42 -15.86 4.59 3.36
N SER A 43 -16.12 5.84 2.94
CA SER A 43 -15.95 6.24 1.55
C SER A 43 -14.50 6.07 1.10
N LEU A 44 -14.33 5.69 -0.15
CA LEU A 44 -13.01 5.57 -0.77
C LEU A 44 -12.48 6.95 -1.13
N GLU A 45 -11.19 7.20 -0.89
CA GLU A 45 -10.52 8.44 -1.32
C GLU A 45 -10.62 8.59 -2.85
N GLU A 46 -10.75 9.83 -3.32
CA GLU A 46 -10.82 10.11 -4.76
C GLU A 46 -9.47 10.47 -5.37
N ASN A 47 -8.49 10.88 -4.55
CA ASN A 47 -7.14 11.21 -4.99
C ASN A 47 -6.14 10.17 -4.46
N PHE A 48 -5.49 9.46 -5.38
CA PHE A 48 -4.45 8.48 -5.08
C PHE A 48 -3.06 8.91 -5.55
N GLU A 49 -2.87 10.17 -5.92
CA GLU A 49 -1.57 10.67 -6.35
C GLU A 49 -0.51 10.44 -5.26
N LYS A 50 0.68 10.02 -5.72
CA LYS A 50 1.86 9.88 -4.87
C LYS A 50 2.76 11.07 -5.14
N LEU A 51 2.98 11.89 -4.12
CA LEU A 51 3.83 13.08 -4.20
C LEU A 51 5.32 12.77 -3.96
N TYR A 52 5.71 11.52 -4.18
CA TYR A 52 7.06 11.02 -3.98
C TYR A 52 7.43 10.10 -5.16
N ASP A 53 8.70 10.08 -5.52
CA ASP A 53 9.24 9.37 -6.69
C ASP A 53 9.91 8.04 -6.35
N TRP A 54 9.99 7.70 -5.07
CA TRP A 54 10.51 6.43 -4.56
C TRP A 54 9.60 5.87 -3.47
N CYS A 55 9.32 4.56 -3.53
CA CYS A 55 8.52 3.84 -2.54
C CYS A 55 9.46 2.99 -1.67
N PRO A 56 9.83 3.42 -0.44
CA PRO A 56 10.73 2.65 0.43
C PRO A 56 10.21 1.26 0.78
N TYR A 57 8.89 1.10 0.89
CA TYR A 57 8.28 -0.15 1.35
C TYR A 57 8.55 -1.35 0.44
N LEU A 58 8.84 -1.11 -0.84
CA LEU A 58 9.18 -2.17 -1.79
C LEU A 58 10.51 -2.88 -1.44
N GLN A 59 11.34 -2.26 -0.60
CA GLN A 59 12.58 -2.85 -0.06
C GLN A 59 12.40 -3.47 1.33
N ILE A 60 11.22 -3.28 1.95
CA ILE A 60 10.88 -3.79 3.29
C ILE A 60 10.06 -5.07 3.19
N LEU A 61 9.04 -5.07 2.32
CA LEU A 61 8.19 -6.23 2.08
C LEU A 61 8.41 -6.76 0.66
N PRO A 62 9.24 -7.81 0.47
CA PRO A 62 9.41 -8.42 -0.83
C PRO A 62 8.15 -9.18 -1.26
N VAL A 63 7.75 -9.02 -2.52
CA VAL A 63 6.65 -9.79 -3.13
C VAL A 63 7.23 -10.69 -4.21
N ILE A 64 7.06 -12.01 -4.04
CA ILE A 64 7.51 -13.04 -4.97
C ILE A 64 6.27 -13.70 -5.57
N GLY A 65 6.09 -13.60 -6.88
CA GLY A 65 5.02 -14.25 -7.61
C GLY A 65 5.26 -15.76 -7.76
N ALA A 66 4.19 -16.50 -8.05
CA ALA A 66 4.29 -17.94 -8.34
C ALA A 66 5.08 -18.24 -9.62
N ASP A 67 5.27 -17.23 -10.46
CA ASP A 67 6.10 -17.21 -11.67
C ASP A 67 7.61 -16.99 -11.40
N LEU A 68 8.00 -16.95 -10.11
CA LEU A 68 9.37 -16.68 -9.66
C LEU A 68 9.85 -15.26 -10.00
N ASN A 69 8.94 -14.34 -10.29
CA ASN A 69 9.24 -12.92 -10.47
C ASN A 69 9.10 -12.14 -9.16
N ILE A 70 9.86 -11.05 -9.06
CA ILE A 70 9.88 -10.13 -7.93
C ILE A 70 9.15 -8.85 -8.34
N TYR A 71 8.23 -8.42 -7.48
CA TYR A 71 7.35 -7.28 -7.70
C TYR A 71 7.45 -6.28 -6.54
N PRO A 72 7.15 -4.98 -6.74
CA PRO A 72 7.27 -3.97 -5.69
C PRO A 72 6.19 -4.07 -4.61
N CYS A 73 5.02 -4.63 -4.95
CA CYS A 73 3.91 -4.87 -4.02
C CYS A 73 2.93 -5.88 -4.64
N GLN A 74 1.96 -6.35 -3.83
CA GLN A 74 0.91 -7.25 -4.29
C GLN A 74 0.02 -6.66 -5.39
N ASP A 75 -0.23 -5.34 -5.35
CA ASP A 75 -1.08 -4.66 -6.33
C ASP A 75 -0.43 -4.55 -7.72
N LYS A 76 0.91 -4.70 -7.78
CA LYS A 76 1.70 -4.68 -9.01
C LYS A 76 2.16 -6.07 -9.45
N ALA A 77 1.79 -7.12 -8.73
CA ALA A 77 2.12 -8.48 -9.11
C ALA A 77 1.53 -8.82 -10.49
N TYR A 78 2.32 -9.50 -11.32
CA TYR A 78 1.98 -9.91 -12.69
C TYR A 78 1.78 -8.77 -13.70
N ASN A 79 2.00 -7.51 -13.32
CA ASN A 79 2.16 -6.41 -14.28
C ASN A 79 3.61 -6.38 -14.75
N ILE A 80 3.88 -6.97 -15.92
CA ILE A 80 5.24 -7.12 -16.44
C ILE A 80 5.84 -5.78 -16.88
N ASP A 81 5.01 -4.87 -17.39
CA ASP A 81 5.47 -3.61 -17.97
C ASP A 81 5.88 -2.59 -16.90
N GLU A 82 5.12 -2.49 -15.79
CA GLU A 82 5.36 -1.49 -14.74
C GLU A 82 5.79 -2.09 -13.40
N GLY A 83 5.54 -3.38 -13.18
CA GLY A 83 5.68 -4.03 -11.88
C GLY A 83 6.87 -4.98 -11.78
N LEU A 84 7.54 -5.33 -12.88
CA LEU A 84 8.62 -6.31 -12.83
C LEU A 84 9.93 -5.70 -12.30
N ILE A 85 10.37 -6.12 -11.11
CA ILE A 85 11.72 -5.79 -10.59
C ILE A 85 12.76 -6.74 -11.18
N GLY A 86 12.38 -8.00 -11.39
CA GLY A 86 13.22 -9.02 -12.01
C GLY A 86 12.78 -10.44 -11.63
N THR A 87 13.62 -11.43 -11.91
CA THR A 87 13.29 -12.85 -11.69
C THR A 87 14.36 -13.58 -10.87
N ILE A 88 13.91 -14.58 -10.10
CA ILE A 88 14.75 -15.52 -9.35
C ILE A 88 14.71 -16.94 -9.91
N LYS A 89 14.16 -17.14 -11.11
CA LYS A 89 14.05 -18.46 -11.75
C LYS A 89 15.34 -19.28 -11.73
N ASP A 90 16.47 -18.62 -11.97
CA ASP A 90 17.78 -19.26 -12.11
C ASP A 90 18.81 -18.79 -11.06
N LYS A 91 18.38 -18.17 -9.95
CA LYS A 91 19.28 -17.70 -8.89
C LYS A 91 18.64 -17.65 -7.51
N ARG A 92 19.47 -17.68 -6.46
CA ARG A 92 18.98 -17.55 -5.09
C ARG A 92 18.40 -16.16 -4.87
N PHE A 93 17.29 -16.09 -4.14
CA PHE A 93 16.67 -14.81 -3.78
C PHE A 93 17.64 -13.87 -3.05
N LYS A 94 18.45 -14.39 -2.12
CA LYS A 94 19.47 -13.58 -1.42
C LYS A 94 20.41 -12.89 -2.41
N ASP A 95 20.91 -13.62 -3.40
CA ASP A 95 21.85 -13.08 -4.38
C ASP A 95 21.14 -12.02 -5.22
N PHE A 96 19.95 -12.31 -5.75
CA PHE A 96 19.13 -11.32 -6.46
C PHE A 96 18.90 -10.04 -5.64
N TRP A 97 18.54 -10.19 -4.37
CA TRP A 97 18.11 -9.09 -3.51
C TRP A 97 19.25 -8.13 -3.17
N PHE A 98 20.48 -8.63 -3.00
CA PHE A 98 21.64 -7.84 -2.59
C PHE A 98 22.57 -7.43 -3.74
N GLU A 99 22.49 -8.07 -4.91
CA GLU A 99 23.36 -7.82 -6.06
C GLU A 99 23.23 -6.41 -6.64
N ASP A 100 21.99 -5.91 -6.82
CA ASP A 100 21.75 -4.64 -7.51
C ASP A 100 20.52 -3.94 -6.91
N LYS A 101 20.79 -2.95 -6.06
CA LYS A 101 19.74 -2.11 -5.45
C LYS A 101 19.16 -1.08 -6.43
N GLY A 102 19.82 -0.82 -7.56
CA GLY A 102 19.34 0.11 -8.59
C GLY A 102 17.98 -0.28 -9.18
N ARG A 103 17.67 -1.59 -9.20
CA ARG A 103 16.40 -2.13 -9.72
C ARG A 103 15.16 -1.54 -9.02
N PHE A 104 15.30 -1.24 -7.73
CA PHE A 104 14.22 -0.71 -6.90
C PHE A 104 13.82 0.72 -7.27
N PHE A 105 14.77 1.52 -7.78
CA PHE A 105 14.54 2.92 -8.16
C PHE A 105 13.95 3.09 -9.56
N LYS A 106 13.76 1.99 -10.31
CA LYS A 106 13.04 2.01 -11.59
C LYS A 106 11.53 2.20 -11.40
N ILE A 107 11.04 1.88 -10.21
CA ILE A 107 9.63 1.97 -9.83
C ILE A 107 9.37 3.38 -9.31
N ASN A 108 8.74 4.22 -10.13
CA ASN A 108 8.35 5.57 -9.74
C ASN A 108 6.85 5.63 -9.38
N PRO A 109 6.48 5.60 -8.08
CA PRO A 109 5.09 5.57 -7.65
C PRO A 109 4.28 6.82 -8.07
N SER A 110 4.92 7.98 -8.29
CA SER A 110 4.21 9.16 -8.81
C SER A 110 3.69 8.99 -10.24
N LEU A 111 4.32 8.09 -11.01
CA LEU A 111 3.97 7.84 -12.41
C LEU A 111 3.07 6.61 -12.57
N ILE A 112 3.38 5.54 -11.85
CA ILE A 112 2.74 4.24 -12.06
C ILE A 112 1.78 3.82 -10.94
N CYS A 113 1.67 4.56 -9.83
CA CYS A 113 0.83 4.15 -8.69
C CYS A 113 -0.33 5.13 -8.40
N ASN A 114 -1.29 5.21 -9.32
CA ASN A 114 -2.54 5.96 -9.12
C ASN A 114 -3.71 5.05 -8.67
N HIS A 115 -3.52 4.40 -7.52
CA HIS A 115 -4.53 3.54 -6.90
C HIS A 115 -4.43 3.62 -5.37
N HIS A 116 -5.49 3.18 -4.69
CA HIS A 116 -5.49 2.99 -3.25
C HIS A 116 -4.32 2.08 -2.86
N CYS A 117 -3.49 2.55 -1.93
CA CYS A 117 -2.23 1.89 -1.57
C CYS A 117 -2.08 1.86 -0.05
N VAL A 118 -2.14 0.65 0.52
CA VAL A 118 -1.99 0.42 1.96
C VAL A 118 -0.60 0.79 2.50
N ALA A 119 0.39 0.91 1.63
CA ALA A 119 1.74 1.32 1.99
C ALA A 119 1.96 2.85 1.93
N ASN A 120 1.01 3.63 1.40
CA ASN A 120 1.18 5.08 1.18
C ASN A 120 1.57 5.83 2.45
N ASN A 121 0.80 5.66 3.53
CA ASN A 121 1.08 6.34 4.80
C ASN A 121 2.40 5.87 5.44
N LYS A 122 2.72 4.58 5.31
CA LYS A 122 4.00 4.03 5.79
C LYS A 122 5.18 4.64 5.01
N ASN A 123 5.05 4.77 3.69
CA ASN A 123 6.06 5.40 2.85
C ASN A 123 6.29 6.85 3.25
N LYS A 124 5.21 7.64 3.42
CA LYS A 124 5.32 9.04 3.88
C LYS A 124 6.09 9.14 5.20
N GLN A 125 5.74 8.32 6.20
CA GLN A 125 6.44 8.29 7.48
C GLN A 125 7.92 7.91 7.36
N ILE A 126 8.24 6.93 6.51
CA ILE A 126 9.63 6.52 6.27
C ILE A 126 10.40 7.64 5.57
N LEU A 127 9.82 8.27 4.56
CA LEU A 127 10.45 9.38 3.84
C LEU A 127 10.67 10.57 4.77
N ASP A 128 9.65 10.96 5.56
CA ASP A 128 9.77 12.01 6.57
C ASP A 128 10.92 11.71 7.54
N TYR A 129 11.04 10.46 8.00
CA TYR A 129 12.14 10.04 8.87
C TYR A 129 13.51 10.13 8.17
N LEU A 130 13.61 9.72 6.91
CA LEU A 130 14.85 9.74 6.14
C LEU A 130 15.29 11.15 5.74
N ASP A 131 14.32 12.07 5.56
CA ASP A 131 14.55 13.48 5.21
C ASP A 131 14.85 14.37 6.43
N VAL A 132 14.76 13.82 7.66
CA VAL A 132 15.14 14.57 8.86
C VAL A 132 16.59 15.04 8.74
N ASN A 133 16.77 16.35 8.90
CA ASN A 133 18.09 16.96 8.95
C ASN A 133 18.89 16.32 10.09
N LYS A 134 20.02 15.69 9.76
CA LYS A 134 20.87 15.00 10.73
C LYS A 134 21.36 15.91 11.86
N ASN A 135 21.53 17.21 11.58
CA ASN A 135 21.91 18.20 12.59
C ASN A 135 20.77 18.55 13.57
N HIS A 136 19.55 18.08 13.32
CA HIS A 136 18.37 18.28 14.16
C HIS A 136 18.02 17.02 14.98
N LEU A 137 18.63 15.86 14.68
CA LEU A 137 18.46 14.62 15.44
C LEU A 137 19.06 14.69 16.85
N GLU A 138 20.06 15.55 17.07
CA GLU A 138 20.74 15.71 18.38
C GLU A 138 19.91 16.50 19.40
N PHE A 139 18.80 17.11 19.00
CA PHE A 139 17.96 17.97 19.83
C PHE A 139 16.58 17.39 20.17
N VAL A 140 16.33 16.11 19.83
CA VAL A 140 15.10 15.37 20.14
C VAL A 140 15.36 14.31 21.19
#